data_AF-A0AAU2WWS5-F1
#
_entry.id   AF-A0AAU2WWS5-F1
#
_cell.length_a   1.000
_cell.length_b   1.000
_cell.length_c   1.000
_cell.angle_alpha   90.00
_cell.angle_beta   90.00
_cell.angle_gamma   90.00
#
_symmetry.space_group_name_H-M   'P 1'
#
loop_
_entity.id
_entity.type
_entity.pdbx_description
1 polymer ?
#
loop_
_entity_poly.entity_id
_entity_poly.type
_entity_poly.pdbx_seq_one_letter_code
_entity_poly.pdbx_strand_id
1 'polypeptide(L)'
;MTTVPPTPAPSTDPRSARVPLGTRLVRDRLGIDAYYTLAARHQGEEVFTALAALVVSIASRLDYFDEQLARETAQTGRDAARAAADPDAHLGLSGAWSHVATQAPRIETGLARLGELRETLNAVLATYTRALAAHTPTTADTGADTGNAAAHPPA
;
A
#
# COMPACT_ATOMS: atom_id res chain seq x y z
N MET A 1 -36.74 -18.63 -35.19
CA MET A 1 -36.64 -18.30 -33.75
C MET A 1 -35.18 -18.49 -33.35
N THR A 2 -34.43 -17.41 -33.22
CA THR A 2 -32.98 -17.47 -32.91
C THR A 2 -32.79 -17.10 -31.45
N THR A 3 -32.49 -18.08 -30.61
CA THR A 3 -32.18 -17.88 -29.19
C THR A 3 -30.79 -17.27 -29.05
N VAL A 4 -30.74 -16.02 -28.59
CA VAL A 4 -29.49 -15.35 -28.18
C VAL A 4 -29.02 -16.00 -26.88
N PRO A 5 -27.75 -16.46 -26.77
CA PRO A 5 -27.23 -17.00 -25.52
C PRO A 5 -27.17 -15.89 -24.45
N PRO A 6 -27.45 -16.21 -23.18
CA PRO A 6 -27.37 -15.23 -22.11
C PRO A 6 -25.94 -14.68 -22.01
N THR A 7 -25.83 -13.35 -21.96
CA THR A 7 -24.59 -12.64 -21.65
C THR A 7 -24.02 -13.21 -20.34
N PRO A 8 -22.75 -13.64 -20.30
CA PRO A 8 -22.15 -14.09 -19.05
C PRO A 8 -22.23 -12.94 -18.05
N ALA A 9 -22.78 -13.22 -16.85
CA ALA A 9 -22.79 -12.27 -15.76
C ALA A 9 -21.36 -11.77 -15.52
N PRO A 10 -21.15 -10.47 -15.24
CA PRO A 10 -19.83 -9.99 -14.87
C PRO A 10 -19.33 -10.82 -13.70
N SER A 11 -18.21 -11.53 -13.89
CA SER A 11 -17.51 -12.22 -12.81
C SER A 11 -17.10 -11.17 -11.79
N THR A 12 -17.92 -10.97 -10.77
CA THR A 12 -17.53 -10.32 -9.51
C THR A 12 -16.58 -11.25 -8.79
N ASP A 13 -15.34 -11.37 -9.28
CA ASP A 13 -14.26 -11.87 -8.46
C ASP A 13 -14.06 -10.82 -7.35
N PRO A 14 -14.32 -11.14 -6.06
CA PRO A 14 -14.13 -10.20 -4.95
C PRO A 14 -12.69 -9.70 -4.83
N ARG A 15 -11.74 -10.28 -5.57
CA ARG A 15 -10.35 -9.83 -5.71
C ARG A 15 -10.19 -8.58 -6.57
N SER A 16 -11.05 -8.36 -7.57
CA SER A 16 -10.92 -7.24 -8.51
C SER A 16 -11.24 -5.87 -7.88
N ALA A 17 -11.83 -5.84 -6.68
CA ALA A 17 -12.20 -4.60 -5.99
C ALA A 17 -11.33 -4.27 -4.77
N ARG A 18 -10.37 -5.14 -4.39
CA ARG A 18 -9.56 -4.91 -3.18
C ARG A 18 -8.36 -4.03 -3.52
N VAL A 19 -8.37 -2.79 -3.02
CA VAL A 19 -7.21 -1.89 -3.11
C VAL A 19 -6.03 -2.54 -2.36
N PRO A 20 -4.88 -2.77 -3.02
CA PRO A 20 -3.69 -3.35 -2.41
C PRO A 20 -3.21 -2.56 -1.18
N LEU A 21 -2.56 -3.23 -0.23
CA LEU A 21 -2.22 -2.66 1.07
C LEU A 21 -1.28 -1.44 0.99
N GLY A 22 -0.20 -1.51 0.24
CA GLY A 22 0.74 -0.42 -0.03
C GLY A 22 0.06 0.76 -0.71
N THR A 23 -0.77 0.50 -1.72
CA THR A 23 -1.61 1.54 -2.36
C THR A 23 -2.49 2.25 -1.33
N ARG A 24 -3.17 1.49 -0.47
CA ARG A 24 -4.05 2.05 0.57
C ARG A 24 -3.30 2.90 1.58
N LEU A 25 -2.15 2.43 2.06
CA LEU A 25 -1.35 3.17 3.06
C LEU A 25 -0.83 4.50 2.51
N VAL A 26 -0.39 4.53 1.25
CA VAL A 26 0.02 5.77 0.59
C VAL A 26 -1.17 6.71 0.40
N ARG A 27 -2.33 6.18 -0.02
CA ARG A 27 -3.57 6.95 -0.15
C ARG A 27 -4.00 7.58 1.17
N ASP A 28 -4.06 6.80 2.23
CA ASP A 28 -4.51 7.24 3.56
C ASP A 28 -3.59 8.33 4.14
N ARG A 29 -2.29 8.29 3.84
CA ARG A 29 -1.32 9.25 4.37
C ARG A 29 -1.08 10.48 3.51
N LEU A 30 -1.12 10.35 2.20
CA LEU A 30 -0.73 11.42 1.28
C LEU A 30 -1.90 11.92 0.41
N GLY A 31 -3.06 11.27 0.48
CA GLY A 31 -4.21 11.58 -0.39
C GLY A 31 -3.96 11.25 -1.86
N ILE A 32 -3.05 10.31 -2.15
CA ILE A 32 -2.65 9.95 -3.51
C ILE A 32 -3.19 8.58 -3.85
N ASP A 33 -4.05 8.50 -4.87
CA ASP A 33 -4.68 7.24 -5.30
C ASP A 33 -3.69 6.27 -5.97
N ALA A 34 -2.60 6.81 -6.53
CA ALA A 34 -1.59 6.07 -7.28
C ALA A 34 -0.19 6.43 -6.81
N TYR A 35 0.43 5.58 -6.00
CA TYR A 35 1.74 5.85 -5.40
C TYR A 35 2.85 6.09 -6.45
N TYR A 36 2.76 5.48 -7.64
CA TYR A 36 3.72 5.68 -8.73
C TYR A 36 3.76 7.12 -9.28
N THR A 37 2.76 7.93 -8.97
CA THR A 37 2.73 9.35 -9.36
C THR A 37 3.57 10.25 -8.46
N LEU A 38 4.04 9.77 -7.29
CA LEU A 38 4.81 10.57 -6.33
C LEU A 38 6.10 11.14 -6.94
N ALA A 39 6.83 10.32 -7.69
CA ALA A 39 8.11 10.75 -8.28
C ALA A 39 7.92 11.89 -9.30
N ALA A 40 6.78 11.91 -10.00
CA ALA A 40 6.46 12.96 -10.96
C ALA A 40 6.12 14.30 -10.28
N ARG A 41 5.74 14.32 -9.00
CA ARG A 41 5.39 15.54 -8.26
C ARG A 41 6.59 16.37 -7.82
N HIS A 42 7.77 15.78 -7.77
CA HIS A 42 8.99 16.39 -7.24
C HIS A 42 10.12 16.49 -8.27
N GLN A 43 9.76 16.62 -9.55
CA GLN A 43 10.77 16.75 -10.61
C GLN A 43 11.69 17.94 -10.32
N GLY A 44 12.99 17.65 -10.15
CA GLY A 44 14.03 18.65 -9.85
C GLY A 44 14.41 18.77 -8.37
N GLU A 45 13.69 18.11 -7.46
CA GLU A 45 14.02 18.08 -6.03
C GLU A 45 14.66 16.72 -5.67
N GLU A 46 16.00 16.66 -5.61
CA GLU A 46 16.73 15.39 -5.43
C GLU A 46 16.27 14.58 -4.22
N VAL A 47 16.11 15.23 -3.06
CA VAL A 47 15.73 14.57 -1.80
C VAL A 47 14.30 14.02 -1.87
N PHE A 48 13.35 14.82 -2.36
CA PHE A 48 11.96 14.39 -2.47
C PHE A 48 11.75 13.34 -3.55
N THR A 49 12.50 13.42 -4.65
CA THR A 49 12.52 12.39 -5.69
C THR A 49 13.05 11.06 -5.14
N ALA A 50 14.14 11.09 -4.36
CA ALA A 50 14.69 9.89 -3.72
C ALA A 50 13.71 9.28 -2.72
N LEU A 51 13.08 10.09 -1.86
CA LEU A 51 12.07 9.61 -0.92
C LEU A 51 10.82 9.07 -1.62
N ALA A 52 10.35 9.74 -2.68
CA ALA A 52 9.26 9.26 -3.51
C ALA A 52 9.57 7.90 -4.13
N ALA A 53 10.78 7.71 -4.67
CA ALA A 53 11.21 6.42 -5.22
C ALA A 53 11.24 5.31 -4.16
N LEU A 54 11.67 5.62 -2.93
CA LEU A 54 11.61 4.67 -1.81
C LEU A 54 10.18 4.28 -1.44
N VAL A 55 9.27 5.26 -1.33
CA VAL A 55 7.84 5.01 -1.09
C VAL A 55 7.27 4.09 -2.17
N VAL A 56 7.52 4.39 -3.45
CA VAL A 56 7.04 3.58 -4.59
C VAL A 56 7.58 2.16 -4.53
N SER A 57 8.88 1.99 -4.27
CA SER A 57 9.54 0.69 -4.21
C SER A 57 8.98 -0.19 -3.08
N ILE A 58 8.84 0.37 -1.88
CA ILE A 58 8.34 -0.37 -0.72
C ILE A 58 6.84 -0.65 -0.86
N ALA A 59 6.03 0.31 -1.31
CA ALA A 59 4.60 0.11 -1.55
C ALA A 59 4.35 -0.99 -2.59
N SER A 60 5.10 -1.00 -3.70
CA SER A 60 5.01 -2.04 -4.74
C SER A 60 5.37 -3.43 -4.20
N ARG A 61 6.41 -3.52 -3.37
CA ARG A 61 6.78 -4.80 -2.72
C ARG A 61 5.69 -5.26 -1.75
N LEU A 62 5.13 -4.34 -0.97
CA LEU A 62 4.05 -4.66 -0.04
C LEU A 62 2.81 -5.18 -0.77
N ASP A 63 2.43 -4.53 -1.88
CA ASP A 63 1.32 -4.96 -2.73
C ASP A 63 1.55 -6.34 -3.34
N TYR A 64 2.77 -6.59 -3.84
CA TYR A 64 3.16 -7.90 -4.35
C TYR A 64 3.08 -9.00 -3.29
N PHE A 65 3.61 -8.75 -2.08
CA PHE A 65 3.57 -9.73 -0.99
C PHE A 65 2.16 -9.97 -0.47
N ASP A 66 1.33 -8.92 -0.35
CA ASP A 66 -0.08 -9.03 0.06
C ASP A 66 -0.86 -9.91 -0.92
N GLU A 67 -0.67 -9.71 -2.23
CA GLU A 67 -1.31 -10.54 -3.25
C GLU A 67 -0.83 -11.99 -3.22
N GLN A 68 0.49 -12.21 -3.14
CA GLN A 68 1.05 -13.56 -3.04
C GLN A 68 0.51 -14.32 -1.83
N LEU A 69 0.53 -13.68 -0.66
CA LEU A 69 0.04 -14.27 0.57
C LEU A 69 -1.46 -14.58 0.50
N ALA A 70 -2.25 -13.70 -0.11
CA ALA A 70 -3.67 -13.93 -0.33
C ALA A 70 -3.92 -15.14 -1.25
N ARG A 71 -3.11 -15.31 -2.31
CA ARG A 71 -3.18 -16.46 -3.22
C ARG A 71 -2.79 -17.76 -2.52
N GLU A 72 -1.66 -17.77 -1.80
CA GLU A 72 -1.18 -18.92 -1.03
C GLU A 72 -2.20 -19.33 0.03
N THR A 73 -2.71 -18.39 0.82
CA THR A 73 -3.72 -18.66 1.87
C THR A 73 -5.01 -19.22 1.26
N ALA A 74 -5.47 -18.67 0.13
CA ALA A 74 -6.66 -19.17 -0.54
C ALA A 74 -6.45 -20.58 -1.11
N GLN A 75 -5.24 -20.92 -1.58
CA GLN A 75 -4.93 -22.26 -2.05
C GLN A 75 -4.86 -23.26 -0.89
N THR A 76 -4.12 -22.92 0.18
CA THR A 76 -4.03 -23.73 1.39
C THR A 76 -5.41 -23.97 2.01
N GLY A 77 -6.29 -22.96 2.04
CA GLY A 77 -7.67 -23.11 2.50
C GLY A 77 -8.50 -24.07 1.64
N ARG A 78 -8.34 -24.03 0.30
CA ARG A 78 -8.99 -25.01 -0.60
C ARG A 78 -8.47 -26.42 -0.37
N ASP A 79 -7.17 -26.58 -0.18
CA ASP A 79 -6.57 -27.89 0.06
C ASP A 79 -6.97 -28.45 1.42
N ALA A 80 -7.08 -27.61 2.46
CA ALA A 80 -7.63 -27.99 3.76
C ALA A 80 -9.09 -28.43 3.65
N ALA A 81 -9.93 -27.72 2.89
CA ALA A 81 -11.32 -28.10 2.66
C ALA A 81 -11.44 -29.44 1.92
N ARG A 82 -10.60 -29.67 0.89
CA ARG A 82 -10.52 -30.97 0.20
C ARG A 82 -10.08 -32.08 1.14
N ALA A 83 -9.07 -31.81 1.95
CA ALA A 83 -8.57 -32.76 2.93
C ALA A 83 -9.64 -33.10 3.98
N ALA A 84 -10.46 -32.13 4.41
CA ALA A 84 -11.54 -32.40 5.36
C ALA A 84 -12.72 -33.18 4.75
N ALA A 85 -12.93 -33.08 3.43
CA ALA A 85 -14.00 -33.77 2.71
C ALA A 85 -13.61 -35.20 2.26
N ASP A 86 -12.34 -35.57 2.38
CA ASP A 86 -11.82 -36.88 1.99
C ASP A 86 -12.11 -37.93 3.10
N PRO A 87 -12.85 -39.01 2.81
CA PRO A 87 -13.14 -40.05 3.80
C PRO A 87 -11.89 -40.79 4.30
N ASP A 88 -10.76 -40.73 3.58
CA ASP A 88 -9.49 -41.34 4.04
C ASP A 88 -8.57 -40.34 4.75
N ALA A 89 -9.02 -39.10 4.93
CA ALA A 89 -8.24 -38.01 5.51
C ALA A 89 -7.69 -38.29 6.91
N HIS A 90 -8.42 -39.10 7.69
CA HIS A 90 -8.07 -39.43 9.08
C HIS A 90 -6.81 -40.28 9.17
N LEU A 91 -6.39 -40.92 8.06
CA LEU A 91 -5.17 -41.71 8.00
C LEU A 91 -3.93 -40.84 7.73
N GLY A 92 -4.07 -39.52 7.58
CA GLY A 92 -2.96 -38.61 7.31
C GLY A 92 -2.24 -38.85 5.96
N LEU A 93 -2.81 -39.72 5.12
CA LEU A 93 -2.22 -40.17 3.86
C LEU A 93 -2.56 -39.27 2.66
N SER A 94 -3.47 -38.29 2.82
CA SER A 94 -3.83 -37.42 1.71
C SER A 94 -2.77 -36.35 1.48
N GLY A 95 -2.30 -36.23 0.23
CA GLY A 95 -1.31 -35.22 -0.17
C GLY A 95 -1.76 -33.78 0.13
N ALA A 96 -3.07 -33.55 0.31
CA ALA A 96 -3.62 -32.26 0.70
C ALA A 96 -3.27 -31.86 2.14
N TRP A 97 -3.29 -32.78 3.12
CA TRP A 97 -2.84 -32.49 4.49
C TRP A 97 -1.35 -32.19 4.56
N SER A 98 -0.53 -32.93 3.81
CA SER A 98 0.90 -32.67 3.69
C SER A 98 1.17 -31.29 3.07
N HIS A 99 0.41 -30.90 2.04
CA HIS A 99 0.50 -29.57 1.46
C HIS A 99 0.12 -28.48 2.48
N VAL A 100 -0.98 -28.64 3.23
CA VAL A 100 -1.37 -27.67 4.27
C VAL A 100 -0.29 -27.52 5.34
N ALA A 101 0.25 -28.64 5.84
CA ALA A 101 1.29 -28.63 6.88
C ALA A 101 2.59 -27.96 6.41
N THR A 102 2.94 -28.07 5.13
CA THR A 102 4.14 -27.42 4.57
C THR A 102 3.92 -25.95 4.23
N GLN A 103 2.69 -25.54 3.92
CA GLN A 103 2.38 -24.15 3.57
C GLN A 103 2.12 -23.26 4.78
N ALA A 104 1.59 -23.80 5.89
CA ALA A 104 1.28 -22.98 7.07
C ALA A 104 2.49 -22.18 7.62
N PRO A 105 3.70 -22.76 7.80
CA PRO A 105 4.87 -21.99 8.24
C PRO A 105 5.32 -20.92 7.24
N ARG A 106 5.10 -21.17 5.93
CA ARG A 106 5.44 -20.20 4.87
C ARG A 106 4.50 -19.00 4.90
N ILE A 107 3.21 -19.23 5.12
CA ILE A 107 2.21 -18.17 5.31
C ILE A 107 2.56 -17.34 6.55
N GLU A 108 2.93 -17.96 7.67
CA GLU A 108 3.36 -17.25 8.88
C GLU A 108 4.60 -16.36 8.63
N THR A 109 5.60 -16.91 7.94
CA THR A 109 6.80 -16.15 7.55
C THR A 109 6.46 -14.99 6.61
N GLY A 110 5.54 -15.22 5.67
CA GLY A 110 5.03 -14.19 4.77
C GLY A 110 4.31 -13.06 5.51
N LEU A 111 3.48 -13.38 6.51
CA LEU A 111 2.80 -12.41 7.37
C LEU A 111 3.79 -11.55 8.16
N ALA A 112 4.83 -12.15 8.75
CA ALA A 112 5.86 -11.40 9.47
C ALA A 112 6.58 -10.41 8.55
N ARG A 113 7.00 -10.85 7.36
CA ARG A 113 7.66 -10.00 6.37
C ARG A 113 6.75 -8.87 5.85
N LEU A 114 5.46 -9.16 5.70
CA LEU A 114 4.46 -8.15 5.32
C LEU A 114 4.31 -7.09 6.43
N GLY A 115 4.37 -7.50 7.70
CA GLY A 115 4.42 -6.61 8.86
C GLY A 115 5.63 -5.67 8.83
N GLU A 116 6.83 -6.21 8.62
CA GLU A 116 8.08 -5.43 8.55
C GLU A 116 8.06 -4.39 7.40
N LEU A 117 7.58 -4.80 6.22
CA LEU A 117 7.46 -3.90 5.08
C LEU A 117 6.45 -2.78 5.34
N ARG A 118 5.33 -3.09 6.02
CA ARG A 118 4.33 -2.10 6.43
C ARG A 118 4.93 -1.07 7.39
N GLU A 119 5.68 -1.51 8.39
CA GLU A 119 6.34 -0.62 9.35
C GLU A 119 7.38 0.27 8.67
N THR A 120 8.18 -0.32 7.78
CA THR A 120 9.17 0.41 6.99
C THR A 120 8.49 1.47 6.11
N LEU A 121 7.39 1.12 5.42
CA LEU A 121 6.65 2.07 4.61
C LEU A 121 6.10 3.23 5.45
N ASN A 122 5.53 2.95 6.63
CA ASN A 122 5.04 3.98 7.54
C ASN A 122 6.16 4.92 8.02
N ALA A 123 7.35 4.40 8.32
CA ALA A 123 8.49 5.21 8.73
C ALA A 123 8.98 6.13 7.61
N VAL A 124 9.04 5.62 6.37
CA VAL A 124 9.41 6.42 5.19
C VAL A 124 8.34 7.48 4.90
N LEU A 125 7.06 7.13 4.94
CA LEU A 125 5.95 8.08 4.76
C LEU A 125 6.00 9.19 5.82
N ALA A 126 6.23 8.86 7.09
CA ALA A 126 6.36 9.85 8.16
C ALA A 126 7.56 10.79 7.96
N THR A 127 8.66 10.28 7.41
CA THR A 127 9.83 11.09 7.06
C THR A 127 9.53 12.01 5.88
N TYR A 128 8.91 11.47 4.84
CA TYR A 128 8.49 12.24 3.68
C TYR A 128 7.51 13.37 4.05
N THR A 129 6.49 13.10 4.88
CA THR A 129 5.55 14.15 5.33
C THR A 129 6.22 15.22 6.17
N ARG A 130 7.19 14.87 7.01
CA ARG A 130 7.96 15.84 7.81
C ARG A 130 8.85 16.71 6.93
N ALA A 131 9.53 16.10 5.96
CA ALA A 131 10.33 16.83 4.98
C ALA A 131 9.46 17.81 4.18
N LEU A 132 8.27 17.38 3.74
CA LEU A 132 7.36 18.21 2.97
C LEU A 132 6.88 19.42 3.79
N ALA A 133 6.48 19.21 5.05
CA ALA A 133 6.05 20.28 5.95
C ALA A 133 7.17 21.30 6.24
N ALA A 134 8.42 20.85 6.35
CA ALA A 134 9.57 21.72 6.52
C ALA A 134 9.96 22.49 5.24
N HIS A 135 9.54 22.00 4.07
CA HIS A 135 9.87 22.60 2.77
C HIS A 135 8.82 23.59 2.27
N THR A 136 7.58 23.51 2.74
CA THR A 136 6.62 24.61 2.60
C THR A 136 7.12 25.82 3.38
N PRO A 137 7.54 26.92 2.72
CA PRO A 137 7.91 28.12 3.46
C PRO A 137 6.66 28.67 4.14
N THR A 138 6.73 28.82 5.46
CA THR A 138 5.76 29.57 6.24
C THR A 138 5.67 30.99 5.66
N THR A 139 4.68 31.27 4.82
CA THR A 139 4.26 32.64 4.47
C THR A 139 3.51 33.24 5.65
N ALA A 140 4.22 33.46 6.76
CA ALA A 140 3.74 34.26 7.87
C ALA A 140 4.85 35.21 8.28
N ASP A 141 5.15 36.18 7.41
CA ASP A 141 5.43 37.56 7.79
C ASP A 141 5.57 38.41 6.51
N THR A 142 4.63 39.32 6.24
CA THR A 142 4.93 40.71 5.78
C THR A 142 3.61 41.49 5.68
N GLY A 143 3.44 42.55 6.48
CA GLY A 143 2.63 43.70 6.05
C GLY A 143 1.65 44.33 7.04
N ALA A 144 2.16 44.93 8.12
CA ALA A 144 1.63 46.20 8.64
C ALA A 144 2.64 46.87 9.59
N ASP A 145 3.82 47.21 9.07
CA ASP A 145 4.61 48.32 9.63
C ASP A 145 4.79 49.35 8.52
N THR A 146 3.90 50.33 8.50
CA THR A 146 4.00 51.53 7.67
C THR A 146 3.72 52.72 8.56
N GLY A 147 4.74 53.53 8.82
CA GLY A 147 4.53 54.88 9.35
C GLY A 147 5.62 55.45 10.24
N ASN A 148 6.89 55.35 9.85
CA ASN A 148 7.92 56.25 10.35
C ASN A 148 7.64 57.67 9.82
N ALA A 149 6.89 58.46 10.58
CA ALA A 149 6.75 59.89 10.37
C ALA A 149 8.00 60.59 10.94
N ALA A 150 9.00 60.77 10.08
CA ALA A 150 10.11 61.68 10.33
C ALA A 150 9.58 63.11 10.47
N ALA A 151 9.48 63.60 11.70
CA ALA A 151 9.24 65.01 12.00
C ALA A 151 10.57 65.78 11.88
N HIS A 152 10.73 66.54 10.81
CA HIS A 152 11.72 67.63 10.74
C HIS A 152 11.23 68.82 11.57
N PRO A 153 12.08 69.45 12.41
CA PRO A 153 11.74 70.72 13.05
C PRO A 153 12.02 71.91 12.11
N PRO A 154 11.19 72.97 12.09
CA PRO A 154 11.57 74.23 11.47
C PRO A 154 12.47 75.06 12.39
N ALA A 155 13.35 75.83 11.74
CA ALA A 155 14.36 76.73 12.29
C ALA A 155 13.79 77.97 12.99
#